data_AF-A0A9E5ZMX9-F1
#
_entry.id   AF-A0A9E5ZMX9-F1
#
_cell.length_a   1.000
_cell.length_b   1.000
_cell.length_c   1.000
_cell.angle_alpha   90.00
_cell.angle_beta   90.00
_cell.angle_gamma   90.00
#
_symmetry.space_group_name_H-M   'P 1'
#
loop_
_entity.id
_entity.type
_entity.pdbx_description
1 polymer ?
#
loop_
_entity_poly.entity_id
_entity_poly.type
_entity_poly.pdbx_seq_one_letter_code
_entity_poly.pdbx_strand_id
1 'polypeptide(L)'
;MFHKEGHQSILITLFIVVALFLGAEHVTSNQIIQYIIYGVALFLLIIILQFFRNPKRYTAQNENHIIAPVDGKVVVIEEVFEKEYFKDKRLQVSIFMSPINVHVTRYSLSGLVKFSKYHP
;
A
#
# COMPACT_ATOMS: atom_id res chain seq x y z
N MET A 1 5.53 -2.70 -11.94
CA MET A 1 4.15 -2.39 -12.39
C MET A 1 3.46 -1.69 -11.24
N PHE A 2 2.66 -0.65 -11.49
CA PHE A 2 1.92 0.07 -10.45
C PHE A 2 0.47 -0.41 -10.41
N HIS A 3 -0.19 -0.25 -9.27
CA HIS A 3 -1.62 -0.48 -9.14
C HIS A 3 -2.40 0.54 -9.97
N LYS A 4 -3.53 0.14 -10.57
CA LYS A 4 -4.32 1.01 -11.46
C LYS A 4 -4.77 2.30 -10.75
N GLU A 5 -5.28 2.16 -9.53
CA GLU A 5 -5.65 3.29 -8.66
C GLU A 5 -4.49 4.22 -8.33
N GLY A 6 -3.25 3.73 -8.38
CA GLY A 6 -2.06 4.54 -8.10
C GLY A 6 -1.66 5.49 -9.22
N HIS A 7 -2.12 5.27 -10.46
CA HIS A 7 -1.67 6.06 -11.60
C HIS A 7 -2.00 7.55 -11.45
N GLN A 8 -3.21 7.88 -10.96
CA GLN A 8 -3.61 9.27 -10.76
C GLN A 8 -2.74 9.95 -9.70
N SER A 9 -2.55 9.31 -8.54
CA SER A 9 -1.70 9.85 -7.47
C SER A 9 -0.26 10.03 -7.92
N ILE A 10 0.31 9.04 -8.61
CA ILE A 10 1.69 9.11 -9.15
C ILE A 10 1.83 10.29 -10.12
N LEU A 11 0.88 10.47 -11.05
CA LEU A 11 0.93 11.57 -12.01
C LEU A 11 0.83 12.94 -11.32
N ILE A 12 -0.09 13.09 -10.37
CA ILE A 12 -0.24 14.34 -9.60
C ILE A 12 1.05 14.65 -8.84
N THR A 13 1.63 13.67 -8.13
CA THR A 13 2.90 13.85 -7.42
C THR A 13 4.03 14.20 -8.37
N LEU A 14 4.10 13.59 -9.55
CA LEU A 14 5.10 13.91 -10.57
C LEU A 14 4.98 15.37 -11.03
N PHE A 15 3.77 15.86 -11.32
CA PHE A 15 3.55 17.26 -11.69
C PHE A 15 3.97 18.23 -10.58
N ILE A 16 3.65 17.92 -9.33
CA ILE A 16 4.07 18.73 -8.18
C ILE A 16 5.59 18.79 -8.07
N VAL A 17 6.27 17.65 -8.24
CA VAL A 17 7.74 17.58 -8.18
C VAL A 17 8.37 18.42 -9.28
N VAL A 18 7.89 18.32 -10.52
CA VAL A 18 8.38 19.13 -11.64
C VAL A 18 8.14 20.62 -11.37
N ALA A 19 6.95 20.99 -10.88
CA ALA A 19 6.64 22.38 -10.54
C ALA A 19 7.55 22.93 -9.43
N LEU A 20 7.86 22.14 -8.41
CA LEU A 20 8.80 22.52 -7.34
C LEU A 20 10.22 22.67 -7.87
N PHE A 21 10.65 21.81 -8.79
CA PHE A 21 11.98 21.89 -9.40
C PHE A 21 12.14 23.17 -10.22
N LEU A 22 11.14 23.51 -11.05
CA LEU A 22 11.17 24.73 -11.86
C LEU A 22 10.94 26.00 -11.02
N GLY A 23 10.10 25.91 -9.98
CA GLY A 23 9.73 27.05 -9.14
C GLY A 23 10.76 27.42 -8.07
N ALA A 24 11.63 26.50 -7.66
CA ALA A 24 12.56 26.74 -6.56
C ALA A 24 13.50 27.92 -6.81
N GLU A 25 14.00 28.07 -8.04
CA GLU A 25 14.88 29.18 -8.43
C GLU A 25 14.18 30.55 -8.39
N HIS A 26 12.86 30.57 -8.62
CA HIS A 26 12.04 31.78 -8.52
C HIS A 26 11.70 32.16 -7.08
N VAL A 27 11.78 31.21 -6.14
CA VAL A 27 11.43 31.44 -4.73
C VAL A 27 12.65 31.86 -3.92
N THR A 28 13.83 31.31 -4.21
CA THR A 28 15.04 31.64 -3.46
C THR A 28 16.29 31.48 -4.32
N SER A 29 17.29 32.34 -4.09
CA SER A 29 18.63 32.22 -4.69
C SER A 29 19.60 31.39 -3.84
N ASN A 30 19.18 30.94 -2.64
CA ASN A 30 20.04 30.15 -1.76
C ASN A 30 20.07 28.67 -2.19
N GLN A 31 21.22 28.25 -2.69
CA GLN A 31 21.45 26.89 -3.21
C GLN A 31 21.15 25.78 -2.18
N ILE A 32 21.44 26.00 -0.90
CA ILE A 32 21.19 24.99 0.15
C ILE A 32 19.69 24.74 0.28
N ILE A 33 18.90 25.83 0.29
CA ILE A 33 17.44 25.74 0.41
C ILE A 33 16.85 25.04 -0.83
N GLN A 34 17.35 25.37 -2.02
CA GLN A 34 16.95 24.71 -3.27
C GLN A 34 17.21 23.19 -3.22
N TYR A 35 18.40 22.76 -2.80
CA TYR A 35 18.71 21.33 -2.67
C TYR A 35 17.84 20.60 -1.65
N ILE A 36 17.46 21.27 -0.55
CA ILE A 36 16.52 20.70 0.41
C ILE A 36 15.14 20.51 -0.24
N ILE A 37 14.65 21.51 -0.97
CA ILE A 37 13.36 21.41 -1.69
C ILE A 37 13.38 20.24 -2.67
N TYR A 38 14.45 20.12 -3.47
CA TYR A 38 14.60 19.02 -4.43
C TYR A 38 14.66 17.65 -3.73
N GLY A 39 15.41 17.57 -2.63
CA GLY A 39 15.52 16.35 -1.84
C GLY A 39 14.17 15.90 -1.27
N VAL A 40 13.41 16.82 -0.68
CA VAL A 40 12.08 16.53 -0.10
C VAL A 40 11.08 16.15 -1.19
N ALA A 41 11.06 16.87 -2.31
CA ALA A 41 10.17 16.58 -3.43
C ALA A 41 10.47 15.19 -4.04
N LEU A 42 11.74 14.86 -4.24
CA LEU A 42 12.13 13.55 -4.74
C LEU A 42 11.81 12.43 -3.75
N PHE A 43 12.05 12.66 -2.45
CA PHE A 43 11.69 11.72 -1.40
C PHE A 43 10.19 11.42 -1.39
N LEU A 44 9.34 12.44 -1.51
CA LEU A 44 7.89 12.29 -1.61
C LEU A 44 7.51 11.42 -2.82
N LEU A 45 8.09 11.70 -3.99
CA LEU A 45 7.85 10.90 -5.19
C LEU A 45 8.20 9.43 -4.97
N ILE A 46 9.36 9.16 -4.37
CA ILE A 46 9.82 7.79 -4.07
C ILE A 46 8.82 7.08 -3.15
N ILE A 47 8.33 7.72 -2.09
CA ILE A 47 7.35 7.13 -1.18
C ILE A 47 6.05 6.78 -1.91
N ILE A 48 5.53 7.68 -2.76
CA ILE A 48 4.30 7.43 -3.53
C ILE A 48 4.50 6.26 -4.52
N LEU A 49 5.64 6.22 -5.22
CA LEU A 49 5.96 5.10 -6.10
C LEU A 49 6.06 3.78 -5.31
N GLN A 50 6.71 3.78 -4.14
CA GLN A 50 6.84 2.59 -3.30
C GLN A 50 5.48 2.10 -2.79
N PHE A 51 4.58 3.00 -2.40
CA PHE A 51 3.25 2.66 -1.90
C PHE A 51 2.39 1.95 -2.97
N PHE A 52 2.37 2.49 -4.20
CA PHE A 52 1.54 1.98 -5.28
C PHE A 52 2.17 0.88 -6.14
N ARG A 53 3.38 0.41 -5.79
CA ARG A 53 4.01 -0.69 -6.52
C ARG A 53 3.17 -1.97 -6.42
N ASN A 54 3.13 -2.73 -7.50
CA ASN A 54 2.47 -4.02 -7.59
C ASN A 54 3.40 -5.03 -8.27
N PRO A 55 4.38 -5.59 -7.54
CA PRO A 55 5.24 -6.64 -8.06
C PRO A 55 4.46 -7.93 -8.31
N LYS A 56 4.93 -8.73 -9.27
CA LYS A 56 4.47 -10.11 -9.42
C LYS A 56 4.95 -10.91 -8.21
N ARG A 57 4.06 -11.74 -7.65
CA ARG A 57 4.37 -12.65 -6.54
C ARG A 57 4.44 -14.07 -7.07
N TYR A 58 5.49 -14.78 -6.70
CA TYR A 58 5.65 -16.20 -6.98
C TYR A 58 5.40 -16.96 -5.69
N THR A 59 4.24 -17.65 -5.62
CA THR A 59 3.89 -18.51 -4.49
C THR A 59 3.48 -19.87 -5.04
N ALA A 60 3.98 -20.94 -4.46
CA ALA A 60 3.54 -22.29 -4.82
C ALA A 60 2.05 -22.44 -4.49
N GLN A 61 1.25 -22.79 -5.48
CA GLN A 61 -0.17 -23.07 -5.29
C GLN A 61 -0.31 -24.46 -4.66
N ASN A 62 -1.06 -24.53 -3.56
CA ASN A 62 -1.36 -25.77 -2.86
C ASN A 62 -2.77 -25.64 -2.25
N GLU A 63 -3.63 -26.61 -2.54
CA GLU A 63 -5.02 -26.63 -2.07
C GLU A 63 -5.14 -26.74 -0.54
N ASN A 64 -4.11 -27.25 0.12
CA ASN A 64 -4.06 -27.39 1.58
C ASN A 64 -3.50 -26.15 2.29
N HIS A 65 -3.11 -25.09 1.55
CA HIS A 65 -2.50 -23.90 2.12
C HIS A 65 -3.41 -22.67 2.00
N ILE A 66 -3.47 -21.88 3.07
CA ILE A 66 -3.98 -20.51 3.02
C ILE A 66 -2.78 -19.59 2.84
N ILE A 67 -2.76 -18.83 1.74
CA ILE A 67 -1.66 -17.93 1.41
C ILE A 67 -1.92 -16.57 2.07
N ALA A 68 -0.90 -15.98 2.69
CA ALA A 68 -1.01 -14.63 3.26
C ALA A 68 -1.47 -13.62 2.19
N PRO A 69 -2.56 -12.87 2.39
CA PRO A 69 -3.13 -12.00 1.35
C PRO A 69 -2.31 -10.74 1.07
N VAL A 70 -1.48 -10.31 2.02
CA VAL A 70 -0.70 -9.06 1.98
C VAL A 70 0.72 -9.29 2.48
N ASP A 71 1.63 -8.37 2.15
CA ASP A 71 2.97 -8.31 2.73
C ASP A 71 2.90 -7.51 4.03
N GLY A 72 3.42 -8.04 5.14
CA GLY A 72 3.38 -7.33 6.40
C GLY A 72 3.84 -8.17 7.58
N LYS A 73 3.65 -7.62 8.78
CA LYS A 73 3.94 -8.31 10.03
C LYS A 73 2.66 -8.92 10.58
N VAL A 74 2.67 -10.20 10.92
CA VAL A 74 1.58 -10.78 11.72
C VAL A 74 1.65 -10.17 13.12
N VAL A 75 0.59 -9.46 13.51
CA VAL A 75 0.53 -8.73 14.79
C VAL A 75 -0.39 -9.39 15.81
N VAL A 76 -1.36 -10.18 15.35
CA VAL A 76 -2.30 -10.91 16.22
C VAL A 76 -2.62 -12.27 15.60
N ILE A 77 -2.64 -13.30 16.44
CA ILE A 77 -3.24 -14.61 16.17
C ILE A 77 -4.03 -14.99 17.42
N GLU A 78 -5.35 -14.86 17.40
CA GLU A 78 -6.17 -15.12 18.58
C GLU A 78 -7.59 -15.58 18.22
N GLU A 79 -8.29 -16.18 19.18
CA GLU A 79 -9.69 -16.59 19.01
C GLU A 79 -10.62 -15.41 19.36
N VAL A 80 -11.43 -14.98 18.40
CA VAL A 80 -12.38 -13.88 18.55
C VAL A 80 -13.80 -14.35 18.23
N PHE A 81 -14.81 -13.69 18.81
CA PHE A 81 -16.19 -13.91 18.40
C PHE A 81 -16.52 -13.06 17.17
N GLU A 82 -16.72 -13.69 16.02
CA GLU A 82 -17.03 -13.04 14.73
C GLU A 82 -18.54 -12.79 14.65
N LYS A 83 -18.96 -11.51 14.64
CA LYS A 83 -20.36 -11.11 14.83
C LYS A 83 -21.17 -10.95 13.55
N GLU A 84 -20.53 -10.84 12.39
CA GLU A 84 -21.17 -10.40 11.15
C GLU A 84 -21.68 -11.56 10.31
N TYR A 85 -20.82 -12.54 10.04
CA TYR A 85 -21.15 -13.63 9.12
C TYR A 85 -21.36 -14.96 9.85
N PHE A 86 -20.40 -15.40 10.66
CA PHE A 86 -20.41 -16.70 11.32
C PHE A 86 -21.19 -16.71 12.64
N LYS A 87 -21.19 -15.60 13.40
CA LYS A 87 -21.86 -15.48 14.72
C LYS A 87 -21.38 -16.53 15.74
N ASP A 88 -20.10 -16.89 15.67
CA ASP A 88 -19.44 -17.87 16.53
C ASP A 88 -17.97 -17.49 16.79
N LYS A 89 -17.22 -18.36 17.49
CA LYS A 89 -15.79 -18.15 17.74
C LYS A 89 -14.95 -18.61 16.54
N ARG A 90 -14.00 -17.77 16.12
CA ARG A 90 -13.10 -18.00 14.98
C ARG A 90 -11.67 -17.58 15.32
N LEU A 91 -10.70 -18.22 14.68
CA LEU A 91 -9.31 -17.78 14.73
C LEU A 91 -9.14 -16.56 13.82
N GLN A 92 -8.72 -15.43 14.39
CA GLN A 92 -8.34 -14.23 13.67
C GLN A 92 -6.82 -14.19 13.49
N VAL A 93 -6.38 -13.87 12.27
CA VAL A 93 -4.99 -13.59 11.95
C VAL A 93 -4.91 -12.18 11.37
N SER A 94 -4.26 -11.28 12.09
CA SER A 94 -4.12 -9.87 11.69
C SER A 94 -2.72 -9.59 11.16
N ILE A 95 -2.65 -9.01 9.95
CA ILE A 95 -1.40 -8.63 9.30
C ILE A 95 -1.36 -7.11 9.16
N PHE A 96 -0.34 -6.49 9.75
CA PHE A 96 -0.10 -5.06 9.63
C PHE A 96 0.81 -4.77 8.43
N MET A 97 0.32 -3.95 7.49
CA MET A 97 1.09 -3.42 6.36
C MET A 97 1.73 -2.09 6.76
N SER A 98 3.06 -2.04 6.84
CA SER A 98 3.80 -0.78 6.99
C SER A 98 3.82 0.00 5.67
N PRO A 99 4.08 1.33 5.67
CA PRO A 99 4.19 2.14 4.44
C PRO A 99 5.17 1.62 3.38
N ILE A 100 6.14 0.80 3.77
CA ILE A 100 7.15 0.21 2.88
C ILE A 100 6.66 -1.13 2.28
N ASN A 101 5.62 -1.74 2.83
CA ASN A 101 5.02 -2.95 2.26
C ASN A 101 4.23 -2.65 0.98
N VAL A 102 3.99 -3.69 0.19
CA VAL A 102 3.11 -3.62 -0.98
C VAL A 102 1.66 -3.51 -0.49
N HIS A 103 1.02 -2.36 -0.70
CA HIS A 103 -0.37 -2.11 -0.30
C HIS A 103 -1.35 -2.68 -1.33
N VAL A 104 -1.29 -4.00 -1.50
CA VAL A 104 -2.19 -4.75 -2.38
C VAL A 104 -2.69 -5.99 -1.65
N THR A 105 -3.97 -5.99 -1.32
CA THR A 105 -4.67 -7.14 -0.73
C THR A 105 -5.11 -8.09 -1.82
N ARG A 106 -4.65 -9.35 -1.75
CA ARG A 106 -5.02 -10.43 -2.66
C ARG A 106 -5.89 -11.46 -1.93
N TYR A 107 -6.56 -12.32 -2.68
CA TYR A 107 -7.26 -13.46 -2.08
C TYR A 107 -6.27 -14.46 -1.50
N SER A 108 -6.58 -14.96 -0.31
CA SER A 108 -5.76 -15.96 0.40
C SER A 108 -5.99 -17.39 -0.08
N LEU A 109 -7.14 -17.63 -0.72
CA LEU A 109 -7.59 -18.93 -1.25
C LEU A 109 -8.59 -18.72 -2.39
N SER A 110 -8.79 -19.76 -3.21
CA SER A 110 -9.80 -19.78 -4.27
C SER A 110 -11.18 -20.10 -3.70
N GLY A 111 -12.22 -19.39 -4.13
CA GLY A 111 -13.57 -19.65 -3.65
C GLY A 111 -14.60 -18.64 -4.15
N LEU A 112 -15.81 -18.72 -3.61
CA LEU A 112 -16.91 -17.80 -3.90
C LEU A 112 -17.12 -16.86 -2.72
N VAL A 113 -17.12 -15.55 -3.00
CA VAL A 113 -17.47 -14.54 -1.98
C VAL A 113 -18.96 -14.65 -1.68
N LYS A 114 -19.30 -15.09 -0.46
CA LYS A 114 -20.69 -15.22 0.01
C LYS A 114 -21.23 -13.98 0.71
N PHE A 115 -20.35 -13.14 1.23
CA PHE A 115 -20.70 -11.95 2.01
C PHE A 115 -19.65 -10.85 1.83
N SER A 116 -20.09 -9.61 1.68
CA SER A 116 -19.25 -8.40 1.64
C SER A 116 -20.06 -7.23 2.16
N LYS A 117 -19.52 -6.49 3.13
CA LYS A 117 -20.19 -5.35 3.76
C LYS A 117 -19.21 -4.18 3.89
N TYR A 118 -19.67 -2.99 3.51
CA TYR A 118 -18.95 -1.73 3.73
C TYR A 118 -19.38 -1.13 5.06
N HIS A 119 -18.40 -0.75 5.88
CA HIS A 119 -18.62 0.00 7.11
C HIS A 119 -17.98 1.38 6.94
N PRO A 120 -18.79 2.46 6.81
CA PRO A 120 -18.30 3.82 6.66
C PRO A 120 -17.63 4.36 7.93
#